data_AF-A0A1E7FM38-F1
#
_entry.id   AF-A0A1E7FM38-F1
#
_cell.length_a   1.000
_cell.length_b   1.000
_cell.length_c   1.000
_cell.angle_alpha   90.00
_cell.angle_beta   90.00
_cell.angle_gamma   90.00
#
_symmetry.space_group_name_H-M   'P 1'
#
loop_
_entity.id
_entity.type
_entity.pdbx_description
1 polymer ?
#
loop_
_entity_poly.entity_id
_entity_poly.type
_entity_poly.pdbx_seq_one_letter_code
_entity_poly.pdbx_strand_id
1 'polypeptide(L)'
;MKREKRRRQHHDKDKDKDMDQDQDQLTTIVTSNNNESLPSSSSLPLLPNEIIRDIAIYFTVKKLDPTKTRAIGCSSSSSELHELKECLIDSSSSWWISSINEGSFHNGKGEEYVEFELDNTKIVRLSTVLISIPMLPTGPLSVRTMRLDCCAASNNNSNNNNNKEQQWKPITPILTVDNRNGWQRIELNEPIDAQYIRLVCLSNQASRLLDNNEITEINDTYGHAMTAVGFFTVKFE
;
A
#
# COMPACT_ATOMS: atom_id res chain seq x y z
N MET A 1 28.50 38.89 -38.82
CA MET A 1 29.74 38.19 -38.40
C MET A 1 29.34 36.80 -37.93
N LYS A 2 29.34 35.72 -38.73
CA LYS A 2 30.43 34.87 -39.27
C LYS A 2 31.33 34.19 -38.23
N ARG A 3 31.10 32.88 -38.00
CA ARG A 3 32.02 31.72 -37.82
C ARG A 3 31.21 30.60 -37.15
N GLU A 4 30.86 29.44 -37.69
CA GLU A 4 31.42 28.47 -38.67
C GLU A 4 32.63 27.64 -38.17
N LYS A 5 32.39 26.31 -38.05
CA LYS A 5 33.23 25.12 -38.37
C LYS A 5 34.14 24.43 -37.34
N ARG A 6 33.84 23.13 -37.11
CA ARG A 6 34.59 21.87 -37.47
C ARG A 6 34.59 20.83 -36.31
N ARG A 7 34.08 19.59 -36.41
CA ARG A 7 34.38 18.36 -37.22
C ARG A 7 35.60 17.52 -36.74
N ARG A 8 35.37 16.22 -36.45
CA ARG A 8 36.19 14.95 -36.57
C ARG A 8 35.75 13.98 -35.44
N GLN A 9 35.21 12.75 -35.58
CA GLN A 9 35.51 11.50 -36.33
C GLN A 9 36.91 10.91 -36.11
N HIS A 10 37.03 9.74 -35.44
CA HIS A 10 37.56 8.46 -35.98
C HIS A 10 37.70 7.31 -34.95
N HIS A 11 37.42 6.07 -35.41
CA HIS A 11 38.08 4.75 -35.18
C HIS A 11 38.28 4.18 -33.76
N ASP A 12 38.31 2.88 -33.46
CA ASP A 12 38.31 1.57 -34.18
C ASP A 12 38.03 0.47 -33.11
N LYS A 13 37.21 -0.57 -33.35
CA LYS A 13 37.53 -1.95 -33.82
C LYS A 13 38.30 -2.88 -32.86
N ASP A 14 37.94 -4.17 -32.96
CA ASP A 14 38.62 -5.41 -32.54
C ASP A 14 38.35 -5.88 -31.09
N LYS A 15 38.14 -7.17 -30.75
CA LYS A 15 38.26 -8.44 -31.50
C LYS A 15 37.58 -9.59 -30.72
N ASP A 16 37.20 -10.61 -31.50
CA ASP A 16 36.67 -11.92 -31.10
C ASP A 16 37.67 -12.81 -30.34
N LYS A 17 37.14 -13.95 -29.85
CA LYS A 17 37.78 -15.29 -29.73
C LYS A 17 38.73 -15.50 -28.53
N ASP A 18 38.76 -16.63 -27.81
CA ASP A 18 38.50 -18.02 -28.17
C ASP A 18 37.88 -18.83 -27.01
N MET A 19 37.19 -19.89 -27.43
CA MET A 19 36.64 -20.99 -26.66
C MET A 19 37.54 -22.19 -26.97
N ASP A 20 38.08 -22.89 -25.98
CA ASP A 20 38.55 -24.26 -26.19
C ASP A 20 38.54 -25.06 -24.88
N GLN A 21 37.89 -26.22 -24.98
CA GLN A 21 37.87 -27.32 -24.04
C GLN A 21 39.13 -28.15 -24.27
N ASP A 22 39.76 -28.64 -23.19
CA ASP A 22 40.65 -29.79 -23.29
C ASP A 22 40.41 -30.77 -22.15
N GLN A 23 40.24 -32.01 -22.59
CA GLN A 23 39.95 -33.24 -21.85
C GLN A 23 41.21 -33.84 -21.22
N ASP A 24 40.96 -34.63 -20.17
CA ASP A 24 41.64 -35.85 -19.76
C ASP A 24 43.15 -35.82 -19.47
N GLN A 25 43.50 -35.98 -18.18
CA GLN A 25 44.52 -36.96 -17.78
C GLN A 25 44.14 -37.70 -16.49
N LEU A 26 43.99 -39.02 -16.62
CA LEU A 26 43.95 -40.00 -15.55
C LEU A 26 45.35 -40.16 -14.91
N THR A 27 45.42 -40.18 -13.58
CA THR A 27 46.46 -40.93 -12.84
C THR A 27 45.92 -41.51 -11.53
N THR A 28 45.73 -42.83 -11.58
CA THR A 28 45.88 -43.90 -10.57
C THR A 28 45.82 -43.59 -9.05
N ILE A 29 44.69 -43.99 -8.47
CA ILE A 29 44.44 -44.77 -7.23
C ILE A 29 45.63 -45.01 -6.27
N VAL A 30 45.52 -44.47 -5.05
CA VAL A 30 45.93 -45.14 -3.81
C VAL A 30 44.74 -45.15 -2.85
N THR A 31 44.27 -46.35 -2.55
CA THR A 31 43.25 -46.69 -1.56
C THR A 31 43.72 -46.38 -0.13
N SER A 32 42.95 -45.54 0.56
CA SER A 32 42.86 -45.58 2.03
C SER A 32 41.39 -45.46 2.41
N ASN A 33 40.88 -46.56 2.98
CA ASN A 33 39.54 -46.72 3.53
C ASN A 33 39.28 -45.68 4.62
N ASN A 34 38.38 -44.75 4.38
CA ASN A 34 37.64 -44.05 5.44
C ASN A 34 36.16 -44.11 5.09
N ASN A 35 35.48 -45.07 5.71
CA ASN A 35 34.02 -45.15 5.74
C ASN A 35 33.47 -44.02 6.61
N GLU A 36 33.48 -42.79 6.11
CA GLU A 36 32.56 -41.76 6.61
C GLU A 36 31.26 -41.91 5.83
N SER A 37 30.38 -42.73 6.38
CA SER A 37 28.97 -42.72 6.00
C SER A 37 28.44 -41.31 6.22
N LEU A 38 28.04 -40.63 5.14
CA LEU A 38 27.14 -39.49 5.23
C LEU A 38 25.97 -39.91 6.14
N PRO A 39 25.57 -39.10 7.13
CA PRO A 39 24.35 -39.40 7.87
C PRO A 39 23.22 -39.47 6.84
N SER A 40 22.67 -40.66 6.67
CA SER A 40 21.45 -40.92 5.93
C SER A 40 20.48 -39.81 6.28
N SER A 41 20.00 -39.08 5.28
CA SER A 41 18.94 -38.09 5.44
C SER A 41 17.82 -38.74 6.22
N SER A 42 17.76 -38.48 7.52
CA SER A 42 16.65 -38.92 8.35
C SER A 42 15.44 -38.23 7.75
N SER A 43 14.58 -39.02 7.11
CA SER A 43 13.26 -38.57 6.72
C SER A 43 12.63 -38.01 7.98
N LEU A 44 12.54 -36.69 8.08
CA LEU A 44 11.82 -36.04 9.17
C LEU A 44 10.47 -36.74 9.24
N PRO A 45 10.05 -37.25 10.42
CA PRO A 45 8.75 -37.88 10.54
C PRO A 45 7.70 -36.87 10.08
N LEU A 46 7.08 -37.15 8.94
CA LEU A 46 5.99 -36.34 8.41
C LEU A 46 4.91 -36.30 9.50
N LEU A 47 4.55 -35.09 9.92
CA LEU A 47 3.47 -34.92 10.88
C LEU A 47 2.23 -35.61 10.32
N PRO A 48 1.48 -36.38 11.14
CA PRO A 48 0.20 -36.93 10.75
C PRO A 48 -0.69 -35.84 10.14
N ASN A 49 -1.38 -36.16 9.04
CA ASN A 49 -2.22 -35.19 8.31
C ASN A 49 -3.27 -34.51 9.20
N GLU A 50 -3.72 -35.18 10.26
CA GLU A 50 -4.63 -34.64 11.27
C GLU A 50 -3.97 -33.48 12.03
N ILE A 51 -2.74 -33.68 12.52
CA ILE A 51 -1.96 -32.65 13.20
C ILE A 51 -1.64 -31.49 12.24
N ILE A 52 -1.32 -31.79 10.97
CA ILE A 52 -1.09 -30.75 9.95
C ILE A 52 -2.35 -29.91 9.74
N ARG A 53 -3.54 -30.53 9.63
CA ARG A 53 -4.80 -29.80 9.47
C ARG A 53 -5.11 -28.95 10.70
N ASP A 54 -4.95 -29.51 11.89
CA ASP A 54 -5.22 -28.80 13.14
C ASP A 54 -4.29 -27.60 13.29
N ILE A 55 -3.00 -27.78 13.00
CA ILE A 55 -2.02 -26.70 12.97
C ILE A 55 -2.35 -25.68 11.87
N ALA A 56 -2.71 -26.12 10.67
CA ALA A 56 -3.03 -25.25 9.54
C ALA A 56 -4.22 -24.32 9.83
N ILE A 57 -5.20 -24.75 10.64
CA ILE A 57 -6.32 -23.90 11.07
C ILE A 57 -5.83 -22.67 11.82
N TYR A 58 -4.77 -22.79 12.63
CA TYR A 58 -4.18 -21.66 13.36
C TYR A 58 -3.34 -20.73 12.47
N PHE A 59 -2.90 -21.20 11.30
CA PHE A 59 -2.15 -20.41 10.32
C PHE A 59 -3.00 -19.89 9.16
N THR A 60 -4.26 -20.28 9.08
CA THR A 60 -5.17 -19.86 8.01
C THR A 60 -5.87 -18.57 8.39
N VAL A 61 -5.40 -17.44 7.85
CA VAL A 61 -6.12 -16.17 7.97
C VAL A 61 -7.33 -16.19 7.05
N LYS A 62 -8.51 -15.91 7.62
CA LYS A 62 -9.76 -15.90 6.87
C LYS A 62 -9.81 -14.67 5.96
N LYS A 63 -10.36 -14.87 4.75
CA LYS A 63 -10.69 -13.77 3.85
C LYS A 63 -11.64 -12.79 4.56
N LEU A 64 -11.46 -11.50 4.30
CA LEU A 64 -12.33 -10.44 4.77
C LEU A 64 -13.76 -10.61 4.22
N ASP A 65 -14.74 -10.37 5.09
CA ASP A 65 -16.14 -10.17 4.73
C ASP A 65 -16.41 -8.65 4.73
N PRO A 66 -16.64 -8.03 3.56
CA PRO A 66 -16.83 -6.57 3.46
C PRO A 66 -17.99 -6.05 4.30
N THR A 67 -19.00 -6.89 4.60
CA THR A 67 -20.19 -6.49 5.38
C THR A 67 -19.88 -6.23 6.85
N LYS A 68 -18.73 -6.69 7.33
CA LYS A 68 -18.29 -6.51 8.72
C LYS A 68 -17.45 -5.26 8.94
N THR A 69 -16.98 -4.65 7.85
CA THR A 69 -16.14 -3.46 7.93
C THR A 69 -16.93 -2.31 8.56
N ARG A 70 -16.35 -1.64 9.55
CA ARG A 70 -16.90 -0.42 10.14
C ARG A 70 -15.87 0.70 10.10
N ALA A 71 -16.32 1.91 9.82
CA ALA A 71 -15.53 3.11 10.02
C ALA A 71 -15.58 3.49 11.51
N ILE A 72 -14.43 3.61 12.17
CA ILE A 72 -14.31 3.76 13.63
C ILE A 72 -13.68 5.09 14.07
N GLY A 73 -12.99 5.77 13.16
CA GLY A 73 -12.33 7.05 13.43
C GLY A 73 -11.96 7.76 12.15
N CYS A 74 -11.71 9.06 12.23
CA CYS A 74 -11.07 9.82 11.17
C CYS A 74 -10.25 10.96 11.79
N SER A 75 -9.31 11.51 11.03
CA SER A 75 -8.55 12.70 11.43
C SER A 75 -9.48 13.88 11.68
N SER A 76 -10.46 14.08 10.80
CA SER A 76 -11.42 15.17 10.86
C SER A 76 -12.60 14.94 9.90
N SER A 77 -13.68 15.72 10.05
CA SER A 77 -14.80 15.76 9.11
C SER A 77 -15.26 17.22 8.94
N SER A 78 -15.58 17.63 7.72
CA SER A 78 -15.93 19.03 7.42
C SER A 78 -17.31 19.46 7.92
N SER A 79 -18.29 18.56 7.97
CA SER A 79 -19.66 18.85 8.42
C SER A 79 -20.43 17.57 8.75
N GLU A 80 -21.64 17.71 9.31
CA GLU A 80 -22.57 16.60 9.56
C GLU A 80 -22.99 15.86 8.28
N LEU A 81 -22.87 16.50 7.12
CA LEU A 81 -23.17 15.89 5.80
C LEU A 81 -21.99 15.08 5.25
N HIS A 82 -20.80 15.21 5.82
CA HIS A 82 -19.56 14.59 5.34
C HIS A 82 -18.88 13.74 6.42
N GLU A 83 -19.70 13.17 7.30
CA GLU A 83 -19.26 12.41 8.46
C GLU A 83 -18.58 11.09 8.10
N LEU A 84 -17.88 10.54 9.09
CA LEU A 84 -17.24 9.23 9.03
C LEU A 84 -18.10 8.12 8.41
N LYS A 85 -19.41 8.07 8.71
CA LYS A 85 -20.30 6.99 8.22
C LYS A 85 -20.48 7.00 6.70
N GLU A 86 -20.34 8.17 6.07
CA GLU A 86 -20.57 8.37 4.63
C GLU A 86 -19.55 7.60 3.79
N CYS A 87 -18.35 7.33 4.31
CA CYS A 87 -17.29 6.63 3.57
C CYS A 87 -17.57 5.14 3.29
N LEU A 88 -18.59 4.53 3.90
CA LEU A 88 -19.01 3.15 3.65
C LEU A 88 -20.37 3.05 2.92
N ILE A 89 -21.03 4.18 2.67
CA ILE A 89 -22.31 4.21 1.95
C ILE A 89 -22.02 4.15 0.45
N ASP A 90 -22.54 3.13 -0.23
CA ASP A 90 -22.41 2.97 -1.69
C ASP A 90 -23.35 3.92 -2.43
N SER A 91 -23.04 5.23 -2.36
CA SER A 91 -23.76 6.30 -3.03
C SER A 91 -22.81 7.36 -3.56
N SER A 92 -23.04 7.84 -4.78
CA SER A 92 -22.32 8.98 -5.37
C SER A 92 -22.75 10.33 -4.83
N SER A 93 -23.75 10.37 -3.94
CA SER A 93 -24.19 11.58 -3.23
C SER A 93 -23.68 11.65 -1.79
N SER A 94 -23.00 10.59 -1.34
CA SER A 94 -22.43 10.44 -0.01
C SER A 94 -20.92 10.52 -0.14
N TRP A 95 -20.28 11.33 0.69
CA TRP A 95 -18.84 11.52 0.68
C TRP A 95 -18.36 11.86 2.06
N TRP A 96 -17.23 11.27 2.43
CA TRP A 96 -16.44 11.79 3.51
C TRP A 96 -15.51 12.88 2.97
N ILE A 97 -15.41 13.98 3.71
CA ILE A 97 -14.46 15.07 3.44
C ILE A 97 -13.83 15.49 4.76
N SER A 98 -12.51 15.54 4.80
CA SER A 98 -11.77 16.10 5.93
C SER A 98 -12.18 17.54 6.25
N SER A 99 -11.98 17.96 7.50
CA SER A 99 -12.16 19.36 7.88
C SER A 99 -11.20 20.26 7.10
N ILE A 100 -11.63 21.50 6.89
CA ILE A 100 -10.79 22.60 6.44
C ILE A 100 -10.08 23.13 7.68
N ASN A 101 -9.03 22.45 8.13
CA ASN A 101 -8.21 22.90 9.24
C ASN A 101 -6.89 23.44 8.69
N GLU A 102 -6.52 24.65 9.09
CA GLU A 102 -5.21 25.25 8.80
C GLU A 102 -4.12 24.45 9.54
N GLY A 103 -3.63 23.36 8.95
CA GLY A 103 -2.53 22.58 9.54
C GLY A 103 -2.22 21.29 8.81
N SER A 104 -3.20 20.42 8.71
CA SER A 104 -3.03 18.99 8.38
C SER A 104 -3.04 18.70 6.87
N PHE A 105 -3.66 19.57 6.08
CA PHE A 105 -3.72 19.46 4.63
C PHE A 105 -3.55 20.84 4.00
N HIS A 106 -2.53 21.00 3.15
CA HIS A 106 -2.17 22.28 2.53
C HIS A 106 -1.69 22.07 1.10
N ASN A 107 -2.05 23.00 0.21
CA ASN A 107 -1.70 22.92 -1.22
C ASN A 107 -2.10 21.57 -1.85
N GLY A 108 -3.22 21.00 -1.37
CA GLY A 108 -3.73 19.70 -1.80
C GLY A 108 -2.91 18.50 -1.34
N LYS A 109 -1.98 18.66 -0.38
CA LYS A 109 -1.12 17.60 0.17
C LYS A 109 -1.18 17.59 1.70
N GLY A 110 -1.09 16.43 2.32
CA GLY A 110 -1.14 16.31 3.78
C GLY A 110 -1.36 14.87 4.23
N GLU A 111 -1.79 14.68 5.48
CA GLU A 111 -2.15 13.36 6.00
C GLU A 111 -3.50 13.41 6.71
N GLU A 112 -4.57 13.29 5.94
CA GLU A 112 -5.92 13.08 6.47
C GLU A 112 -6.28 11.60 6.36
N TYR A 113 -7.03 11.06 7.30
CA TYR A 113 -7.24 9.62 7.35
C TYR A 113 -8.62 9.22 7.84
N VAL A 114 -9.01 8.01 7.44
CA VAL A 114 -10.16 7.28 7.98
C VAL A 114 -9.69 5.92 8.49
N GLU A 115 -10.13 5.57 9.68
CA GLU A 115 -9.83 4.32 10.37
C GLU A 115 -10.99 3.35 10.24
N PHE A 116 -10.65 2.09 9.97
CA PHE A 116 -11.60 1.02 9.77
C PHE A 116 -11.26 -0.16 10.67
N GLU A 117 -12.29 -0.71 11.31
CA GLU A 117 -12.26 -2.06 11.86
C GLU A 117 -12.78 -3.03 10.79
N LEU A 118 -11.95 -3.98 10.38
CA LEU A 118 -12.25 -4.93 9.31
C LEU A 118 -13.14 -6.08 9.80
N ASP A 119 -12.85 -6.61 10.99
CA ASP A 119 -13.70 -7.58 11.70
C ASP A 119 -13.47 -7.38 13.21
N ASN A 120 -14.54 -7.25 14.00
CA ASN A 120 -14.43 -6.97 15.43
C ASN A 120 -13.96 -8.18 16.27
N THR A 121 -13.91 -9.37 15.68
CA THR A 121 -13.63 -10.61 16.42
C THR A 121 -12.26 -11.23 16.10
N LYS A 122 -11.65 -10.90 14.96
CA LYS A 122 -10.48 -11.62 14.46
C LYS A 122 -9.68 -10.80 13.45
N ILE A 123 -8.43 -11.20 13.28
CA ILE A 123 -7.59 -10.78 12.16
C ILE A 123 -8.13 -11.41 10.86
N VAL A 124 -8.18 -10.61 9.81
CA VAL A 124 -8.63 -11.02 8.47
C VAL A 124 -7.62 -10.60 7.43
N ARG A 125 -7.63 -11.28 6.29
CA ARG A 125 -6.73 -11.02 5.18
C ARG A 125 -7.40 -10.08 4.18
N LEU A 126 -6.76 -8.95 3.96
CA LEU A 126 -7.05 -7.96 2.94
C LEU A 126 -6.11 -8.18 1.75
N SER A 127 -6.64 -8.19 0.54
CA SER A 127 -5.90 -8.33 -0.71
C SER A 127 -6.17 -7.19 -1.69
N THR A 128 -7.30 -6.51 -1.55
CA THR A 128 -7.75 -5.49 -2.49
C THR A 128 -8.39 -4.31 -1.74
N VAL A 129 -8.10 -3.09 -2.19
CA VAL A 129 -8.85 -1.88 -1.83
C VAL A 129 -9.66 -1.44 -3.03
N LEU A 130 -10.95 -1.17 -2.82
CA LEU A 130 -11.82 -0.55 -3.81
C LEU A 130 -12.17 0.85 -3.32
N ILE A 131 -12.00 1.86 -4.17
CA ILE A 131 -12.35 3.25 -3.84
C ILE A 131 -13.16 3.89 -4.96
N SER A 132 -14.13 4.72 -4.60
CA SER A 132 -14.92 5.54 -5.52
C SER A 132 -14.74 7.01 -5.17
N ILE A 133 -14.60 7.85 -6.21
CA ILE A 133 -14.34 9.29 -6.05
C ILE A 133 -15.17 10.11 -7.06
N PRO A 134 -15.44 11.40 -6.78
CA PRO A 134 -16.04 12.28 -7.76
C PRO A 134 -15.09 12.53 -8.95
N MET A 135 -15.66 12.54 -10.16
CA MET A 135 -14.91 12.98 -11.34
C MET A 135 -14.73 14.50 -11.35
N LEU A 136 -13.67 14.96 -12.01
CA LEU A 136 -13.57 16.37 -12.41
C LEU A 136 -14.73 16.79 -13.34
N PRO A 137 -15.21 18.04 -13.26
CA PRO A 137 -14.74 19.13 -12.39
C PRO A 137 -15.30 19.08 -10.96
N THR A 138 -16.24 18.18 -10.66
CA THR A 138 -16.98 18.11 -9.38
C THR A 138 -16.12 17.69 -8.19
N GLY A 139 -14.99 17.02 -8.42
CA GLY A 139 -14.14 16.47 -7.36
C GLY A 139 -12.72 17.07 -7.25
N PRO A 140 -12.53 18.39 -7.06
CA PRO A 140 -11.18 18.94 -6.83
C PRO A 140 -10.57 18.45 -5.51
N LEU A 141 -11.43 18.05 -4.56
CA LEU A 141 -11.08 17.43 -3.29
C LEU A 141 -10.80 15.93 -3.39
N SER A 142 -11.02 15.30 -4.54
CA SER A 142 -10.88 13.85 -4.68
C SER A 142 -9.48 13.40 -4.38
N VAL A 143 -9.35 12.40 -3.51
CA VAL A 143 -8.06 11.75 -3.24
C VAL A 143 -7.42 11.24 -4.54
N ARG A 144 -6.12 11.45 -4.66
CA ARG A 144 -5.28 11.04 -5.80
C ARG A 144 -4.14 10.14 -5.40
N THR A 145 -3.62 10.32 -4.20
CA THR A 145 -2.64 9.42 -3.62
C THR A 145 -3.05 9.08 -2.20
N MET A 146 -2.86 7.82 -1.84
CA MET A 146 -3.19 7.31 -0.51
C MET A 146 -2.22 6.20 -0.10
N ARG A 147 -2.23 5.81 1.16
CA ARG A 147 -1.57 4.59 1.64
C ARG A 147 -2.45 3.92 2.70
N LEU A 148 -2.18 2.66 2.99
CA LEU A 148 -2.72 2.00 4.16
C LEU A 148 -1.68 2.00 5.27
N ASP A 149 -2.15 2.30 6.48
CA ASP A 149 -1.43 2.10 7.73
C ASP A 149 -2.14 1.00 8.54
N CYS A 150 -1.39 0.21 9.31
CA CYS A 150 -1.92 -0.78 10.25
C CYS A 150 -1.40 -0.48 11.65
N CYS A 151 -2.16 -0.84 12.67
CA CYS A 151 -1.62 -0.95 14.01
C CYS A 151 -1.36 -2.41 14.37
N ALA A 152 -0.22 -2.68 15.02
CA ALA A 152 0.00 -3.95 15.69
C ALA A 152 -0.98 -4.06 16.88
N ALA A 153 -1.74 -5.15 16.94
CA ALA A 153 -2.59 -5.44 18.10
C ALA A 153 -1.76 -5.29 19.38
N SER A 154 -2.20 -4.41 20.28
CA SER A 154 -1.55 -4.23 21.58
C SER A 154 -1.58 -5.58 22.29
N ASN A 155 -0.43 -6.24 22.42
CA ASN A 155 -0.33 -7.45 23.22
C ASN A 155 -0.81 -7.10 24.63
N ASN A 156 -1.93 -7.68 25.05
CA ASN A 156 -2.67 -7.46 26.30
C ASN A 156 -1.89 -7.77 27.60
N ASN A 157 -0.56 -7.73 27.60
CA ASN A 157 0.30 -7.96 28.76
C ASN A 157 0.88 -6.69 29.38
N SER A 158 0.35 -5.51 29.07
CA SER A 158 0.76 -4.28 29.76
C SER A 158 -0.20 -3.93 30.88
N ASN A 159 0.06 -4.48 32.07
CA ASN A 159 -0.51 -4.03 33.36
C ASN A 159 -0.03 -2.63 33.77
N ASN A 160 0.49 -1.82 32.85
CA ASN A 160 0.92 -0.45 33.12
C ASN A 160 -0.07 0.50 32.48
N ASN A 161 -0.78 1.23 33.33
CA ASN A 161 -1.70 2.35 33.05
C ASN A 161 -0.99 3.56 32.39
N ASN A 162 -0.18 3.33 31.37
CA ASN A 162 0.38 4.37 30.53
C ASN A 162 -0.29 4.22 29.17
N ASN A 163 -1.15 5.19 28.85
CA ASN A 163 -1.81 5.39 27.56
C ASN A 163 -0.80 5.34 26.41
N LYS A 164 -0.39 4.14 25.98
CA LYS A 164 0.37 3.98 24.74
C LYS A 164 -0.64 4.07 23.63
N GLU A 165 -0.70 5.25 23.01
CA GLU A 165 -1.43 5.48 21.77
C GLU A 165 -1.12 4.35 20.79
N GLN A 166 -2.19 3.87 20.17
CA GLN A 166 -2.15 2.84 19.14
C GLN A 166 -1.23 3.33 18.00
N GLN A 167 -0.01 2.77 17.90
CA GLN A 167 0.97 3.26 16.93
C GLN A 167 0.64 2.72 15.54
N TRP A 168 0.20 3.61 14.65
CA TRP A 168 -0.05 3.32 13.24
C TRP A 168 1.24 3.35 12.44
N LYS A 169 1.42 2.37 11.54
CA LYS A 169 2.59 2.26 10.68
C LYS A 169 2.18 2.00 9.24
N PRO A 170 2.83 2.63 8.25
CA PRO A 170 2.60 2.34 6.84
C PRO A 170 2.86 0.87 6.52
N ILE A 171 1.92 0.26 5.79
CA ILE A 171 1.96 -1.15 5.36
C ILE A 171 1.92 -1.30 3.84
N THR A 172 1.61 -0.23 3.10
CA THR A 172 1.65 -0.22 1.64
C THR A 172 2.58 0.89 1.14
N PRO A 173 3.12 0.77 -0.09
CA PRO A 173 3.59 1.93 -0.83
C PRO A 173 2.43 2.92 -1.08
N ILE A 174 2.76 4.09 -1.61
CA ILE A 174 1.77 5.06 -2.06
C ILE A 174 0.97 4.47 -3.23
N LEU A 175 -0.34 4.38 -3.05
CA LEU A 175 -1.33 3.96 -4.02
C LEU A 175 -1.86 5.19 -4.76
N THR A 176 -2.14 5.05 -6.05
CA THR A 176 -2.68 6.13 -6.90
C THR A 176 -4.12 5.84 -7.29
N VAL A 177 -4.94 6.90 -7.32
CA VAL A 177 -6.34 6.87 -7.73
C VAL A 177 -6.52 7.69 -9.00
N ASP A 178 -7.06 7.06 -10.04
CA ASP A 178 -7.25 7.68 -11.36
C ASP A 178 -8.48 8.58 -11.41
N ASN A 179 -8.53 9.51 -12.36
CA ASN A 179 -9.72 10.35 -12.58
C ASN A 179 -10.78 9.61 -13.40
N ARG A 180 -11.41 8.58 -12.80
CA ARG A 180 -12.47 7.77 -13.41
C ARG A 180 -13.68 7.62 -12.48
N ASN A 181 -14.84 7.38 -13.07
CA ASN A 181 -16.06 7.07 -12.35
C ASN A 181 -16.07 5.63 -11.83
N GLY A 182 -16.92 5.40 -10.83
CA GLY A 182 -17.19 4.07 -10.28
C GLY A 182 -16.05 3.53 -9.43
N TRP A 183 -16.13 2.23 -9.16
CA TRP A 183 -15.19 1.53 -8.30
C TRP A 183 -13.83 1.34 -8.97
N GLN A 184 -12.81 1.84 -8.29
CA GLN A 184 -11.42 1.65 -8.68
C GLN A 184 -10.82 0.54 -7.81
N ARG A 185 -10.64 -0.63 -8.42
CA ARG A 185 -10.00 -1.78 -7.78
C ARG A 185 -8.48 -1.61 -7.80
N ILE A 186 -7.86 -1.66 -6.62
CA ILE A 186 -6.41 -1.61 -6.44
C ILE A 186 -5.99 -2.89 -5.72
N GLU A 187 -5.24 -3.73 -6.42
CA GLU A 187 -4.69 -4.97 -5.84
C GLU A 187 -3.43 -4.64 -5.03
N LEU A 188 -3.34 -5.22 -3.83
CA LEU A 188 -2.18 -5.10 -2.98
C LEU A 188 -1.13 -6.10 -3.42
N ASN A 189 0.12 -5.65 -3.55
CA ASN A 189 1.25 -6.53 -3.93
C ASN A 189 1.40 -7.72 -2.97
N GLU A 190 1.19 -7.46 -1.69
CA GLU A 190 1.18 -8.48 -0.64
C GLU A 190 -0.13 -8.36 0.15
N PRO A 191 -0.84 -9.48 0.39
CA PRO A 191 -1.99 -9.47 1.27
C PRO A 191 -1.62 -9.04 2.69
N ILE A 192 -2.52 -8.31 3.32
CA ILE A 192 -2.32 -7.70 4.64
C ILE A 192 -3.23 -8.40 5.63
N ASP A 193 -2.63 -8.97 6.68
CA ASP A 193 -3.36 -9.56 7.79
C ASP A 193 -3.57 -8.51 8.87
N ALA A 194 -4.79 -7.99 8.98
CA ALA A 194 -5.12 -6.90 9.89
C ALA A 194 -6.52 -7.05 10.49
N GLN A 195 -6.70 -6.48 11.68
CA GLN A 195 -8.01 -6.23 12.26
C GLN A 195 -8.44 -4.77 12.08
N TYR A 196 -7.46 -3.87 12.11
CA TYR A 196 -7.65 -2.43 11.98
C TYR A 196 -6.74 -1.92 10.88
N ILE A 197 -7.29 -1.08 10.00
CA ILE A 197 -6.53 -0.38 8.98
C ILE A 197 -6.90 1.08 9.00
N ARG A 198 -5.98 1.91 8.54
CA ARG A 198 -6.18 3.34 8.35
C ARG A 198 -5.87 3.65 6.90
N LEU A 199 -6.84 4.21 6.19
CA LEU A 199 -6.63 4.75 4.85
C LEU A 199 -6.18 6.20 5.02
N VAL A 200 -4.92 6.47 4.68
CA VAL A 200 -4.33 7.81 4.76
C VAL A 200 -4.34 8.44 3.38
N CYS A 201 -5.11 9.50 3.22
CA CYS A 201 -5.16 10.35 2.04
C CYS A 201 -3.97 11.31 2.04
N LEU A 202 -3.16 11.27 0.99
CA LEU A 202 -1.87 11.98 0.93
C LEU A 202 -1.92 13.21 0.02
N SER A 203 -2.67 13.11 -1.08
CA SER A 203 -2.90 14.24 -1.97
C SER A 203 -4.28 14.17 -2.62
N ASN A 204 -4.78 15.32 -3.03
CA ASN A 204 -6.02 15.45 -3.78
C ASN A 204 -5.79 15.88 -5.24
N GLN A 205 -6.86 16.18 -5.97
CA GLN A 205 -6.79 16.61 -7.35
C GLN A 205 -6.24 18.04 -7.50
N ALA A 206 -6.55 18.95 -6.57
CA ALA A 206 -6.05 20.32 -6.59
C ALA A 206 -4.51 20.38 -6.54
N SER A 207 -3.87 19.44 -5.84
CA SER A 207 -2.40 19.35 -5.78
C SER A 207 -1.75 19.17 -7.15
N ARG A 208 -2.40 18.41 -8.05
CA ARG A 208 -1.88 18.18 -9.42
C ARG A 208 -1.95 19.44 -10.28
N LEU A 209 -2.97 20.27 -10.05
CA LEU A 209 -3.14 21.53 -10.78
C LEU A 209 -2.03 22.54 -10.39
N LEU A 210 -1.62 22.53 -9.12
CA LEU A 210 -0.46 23.30 -8.65
C LEU A 210 0.85 22.77 -9.24
N ASP A 211 1.07 21.45 -9.18
CA ASP A 211 2.30 20.83 -9.69
C ASP A 211 2.48 21.07 -11.22
N ASN A 212 1.38 21.22 -11.96
CA ASN A 212 1.39 21.52 -13.39
C ASN A 212 1.47 23.03 -13.73
N ASN A 213 1.53 23.92 -12.73
CA ASN A 213 1.40 25.38 -12.90
C ASN A 213 0.11 25.82 -13.61
N GLU A 214 -0.96 25.01 -13.55
CA GLU A 214 -2.26 25.36 -14.14
C GLU A 214 -3.01 26.39 -13.29
N ILE A 215 -2.64 26.52 -12.01
CA ILE A 215 -3.13 27.53 -11.08
C ILE A 215 -1.92 28.23 -10.45
N THR A 216 -1.73 29.51 -10.78
CA THR A 216 -0.65 30.35 -10.23
C THR A 216 -1.08 31.19 -9.02
N GLU A 217 -2.38 31.39 -8.84
CA GLU A 217 -2.95 32.13 -7.70
C GLU A 217 -4.09 31.32 -7.10
N ILE A 218 -4.01 31.03 -5.80
CA ILE A 218 -5.09 30.40 -5.04
C ILE A 218 -6.16 31.48 -4.82
N ASN A 219 -7.07 31.62 -5.78
CA ASN A 219 -8.25 32.46 -5.60
C ASN A 219 -9.20 31.79 -4.58
N ASP A 220 -10.01 32.56 -3.85
CA ASP A 220 -10.93 32.09 -2.79
C ASP A 220 -11.79 30.87 -3.23
N THR A 221 -12.11 30.75 -4.52
CA THR A 221 -12.86 29.63 -5.10
C THR A 221 -12.15 28.27 -4.98
N TYR A 222 -10.81 28.24 -5.01
CA TYR A 222 -10.00 27.02 -4.88
C TYR A 222 -9.36 26.88 -3.50
N GLY A 223 -9.44 27.90 -2.64
CA GLY A 223 -8.83 27.87 -1.30
C GLY A 223 -9.26 26.65 -0.49
N HIS A 224 -10.55 26.32 -0.51
CA HIS A 224 -11.09 25.13 0.17
C HIS A 224 -10.59 23.82 -0.43
N ALA A 225 -10.34 23.78 -1.74
CA ALA A 225 -9.82 22.60 -2.41
C ALA A 225 -8.34 22.34 -2.07
N MET A 226 -7.61 23.33 -1.56
CA MET A 226 -6.20 23.19 -1.16
C MET A 226 -6.03 22.66 0.26
N THR A 227 -7.09 22.65 1.07
CA THR A 227 -7.02 22.43 2.52
C THR A 227 -7.83 21.22 3.00
N ALA A 228 -8.42 20.47 2.09
CA ALA A 228 -9.20 19.29 2.43
C ALA A 228 -9.07 18.18 1.36
N VAL A 229 -9.48 16.98 1.72
CA VAL A 229 -9.53 15.82 0.83
C VAL A 229 -10.76 14.98 1.14
N GLY A 230 -11.27 14.29 0.12
CA GLY A 230 -12.43 13.43 0.27
C GLY A 230 -12.53 12.35 -0.79
N PHE A 231 -13.46 11.44 -0.56
CA PHE A 231 -13.84 10.37 -1.47
C PHE A 231 -15.30 9.96 -1.20
N PHE A 232 -15.94 9.30 -2.15
CA PHE A 232 -17.32 8.84 -1.96
C PHE A 232 -17.36 7.68 -0.98
N THR A 233 -16.70 6.58 -1.34
CA THR A 233 -16.75 5.35 -0.56
C THR A 233 -15.53 4.46 -0.78
N VAL A 234 -15.24 3.61 0.21
CA VAL A 234 -14.20 2.59 0.17
C VAL A 234 -14.75 1.22 0.57
N LYS A 235 -14.22 0.17 -0.05
CA LYS A 235 -14.45 -1.24 0.28
C LYS A 235 -13.13 -1.99 0.32
N PHE A 236 -13.11 -3.08 1.08
CA PHE A 236 -11.93 -3.90 1.34
C PHE A 236 -12.28 -5.37 1.06
N GLU A 237 -11.42 -6.11 0.36
CA GLU A 237 -11.63 -7.54 -0.01
C GLU A 237 -10.41 -8.45 0.19
#